data_AF-A0A1J3D7Q0-F1
#
_entry.id   AF-A0A1J3D7Q0-F1
#
_cell.length_a   1.000
_cell.length_b   1.000
_cell.length_c   1.000
_cell.angle_alpha   90.00
_cell.angle_beta   90.00
_cell.angle_gamma   90.00
#
_symmetry.space_group_name_H-M   'P 1'
#
loop_
_entity.id
_entity.type
_entity.pdbx_description
1 polymer ?
#
loop_
_entity_poly.entity_id
_entity_poly.type
_entity_poly.pdbx_seq_one_letter_code
_entity_poly.pdbx_strand_id
1 'polypeptide(L)'
;FLFGAKCVIKGIKPNSREPFECYHMSDIEAGLGLKRKHLIAMSLLVGNDYDSGGVLGIGVEKALRIVRVFSEDEILDRLQDIGKGLKPAVSGGIKSGDDGEESHSEMNKRSPHCSRCGHPGNKRNHFKSSCEHCSCDSGCIKKPFEFRCECSFCSKDRDLKEQKKTENWWIKVCDKIALWPEFPNRKIIELYLSDSFTEDGSSMSWGTPVTEMLVDFMVFKLHWDPSYVRKMLLPMMSTIYLRERAINNTGKPL
;
A
#
# COMPACT_ATOMS: atom_id res chain seq x y z
N PHE A 1 -5.89 6.07 10.24
CA PHE A 1 -5.40 6.63 8.96
C PHE A 1 -6.51 7.02 8.00
N LEU A 2 -7.52 6.18 7.75
CA LEU A 2 -8.59 6.46 6.78
C LEU A 2 -9.36 7.76 7.12
N PHE A 3 -9.64 7.99 8.40
CA PHE A 3 -10.20 9.24 8.94
C PHE A 3 -9.20 10.41 9.08
N GLY A 4 -8.00 10.32 8.50
CA GLY A 4 -7.03 11.43 8.48
C GLY A 4 -6.05 11.48 9.67
N ALA A 5 -6.07 10.50 10.58
CA ALA A 5 -5.06 10.41 11.64
C ALA A 5 -3.64 10.36 11.06
N LYS A 6 -2.74 11.23 11.57
CA LYS A 6 -1.34 11.32 11.14
C LYS A 6 -0.41 10.37 11.89
N CYS A 7 -0.77 9.99 13.12
CA CYS A 7 -0.04 9.08 13.97
C CYS A 7 -1.02 8.11 14.64
N VAL A 8 -0.67 6.83 14.70
CA VAL A 8 -1.43 5.79 15.40
C VAL A 8 -0.49 5.00 16.28
N ILE A 9 -0.79 4.96 17.58
CA ILE A 9 -0.08 4.13 18.56
C ILE A 9 -0.90 2.86 18.77
N LYS A 10 -0.26 1.70 18.64
CA LYS A 10 -0.88 0.38 18.76
C LYS A 10 -0.13 -0.47 19.78
N GLY A 11 -0.88 -1.33 20.48
CA GLY A 11 -0.29 -2.30 21.41
C GLY A 11 0.08 -1.73 22.78
N ILE A 12 -0.57 -0.64 23.22
CA ILE A 12 -0.40 -0.14 24.58
C ILE A 12 -0.94 -1.18 25.56
N LYS A 13 -0.05 -1.85 26.28
CA LYS A 13 -0.37 -2.80 27.34
C LYS A 13 0.00 -2.18 28.70
N PRO A 14 -0.96 -2.05 29.63
CA PRO A 14 -0.66 -1.59 30.98
C PRO A 14 0.42 -2.47 31.64
N ASN A 15 1.37 -1.85 32.33
CA ASN A 15 2.45 -2.52 33.07
C ASN A 15 3.38 -3.41 32.23
N SER A 16 3.33 -3.32 30.90
CA SER A 16 4.28 -4.00 30.02
C SER A 16 5.56 -3.18 29.85
N ARG A 17 6.70 -3.87 29.76
CA ARG A 17 7.98 -3.29 29.31
C ARG A 17 8.19 -3.43 27.81
N GLU A 18 7.29 -4.13 27.12
CA GLU A 18 7.34 -4.26 25.66
C GLU A 18 7.12 -2.89 25.01
N PRO A 19 7.87 -2.55 23.95
CA PRO A 19 7.64 -1.33 23.21
C PRO A 19 6.26 -1.37 22.54
N PHE A 20 5.58 -0.23 22.50
CA PHE A 20 4.40 -0.05 21.67
C PHE A 20 4.81 0.21 20.21
N GLU A 21 3.90 -0.07 19.29
CA GLU A 21 4.08 0.24 17.88
C GLU A 21 3.57 1.66 17.61
N CYS A 22 4.35 2.46 16.89
CA CYS A 22 3.98 3.81 16.48
C CYS A 22 4.08 3.92 14.96
N TYR A 23 2.97 4.24 14.32
CA TYR A 23 2.87 4.37 12.88
C TYR A 23 2.61 5.82 12.51
N HIS A 24 3.43 6.41 11.66
CA HIS A 24 3.18 7.73 11.09
C HIS A 24 2.73 7.59 9.63
N MET A 25 1.79 8.46 9.23
CA MET A 25 1.34 8.54 7.84
C MET A 25 2.51 8.85 6.89
N SER A 26 3.45 9.70 7.32
CA SER A 26 4.67 10.02 6.56
C SER A 26 5.49 8.78 6.23
N ASP A 27 5.60 7.85 7.17
CA ASP A 27 6.40 6.63 7.01
C ASP A 27 5.70 5.66 6.05
N ILE A 28 4.37 5.59 6.11
CA ILE A 28 3.53 4.81 5.18
C ILE A 28 3.67 5.36 3.76
N GLU A 29 3.63 6.69 3.59
CA GLU A 29 3.79 7.33 2.29
C GLU A 29 5.19 7.10 1.72
N ALA A 30 6.24 7.29 2.52
CA ALA A 30 7.62 7.09 2.09
C ALA A 30 7.93 5.61 1.79
N GLY A 31 7.44 4.68 2.60
CA GLY A 31 7.75 3.25 2.49
C GLY A 31 6.88 2.51 1.47
N LEU A 32 5.59 2.88 1.32
CA LEU A 32 4.63 2.14 0.51
C LEU A 32 4.10 2.93 -0.69
N GLY A 33 4.30 4.25 -0.74
CA GLY A 33 3.70 5.15 -1.73
C GLY A 33 2.20 5.35 -1.53
N LEU A 34 1.65 4.96 -0.37
CA LEU A 34 0.20 4.97 -0.13
C LEU A 34 -0.20 6.18 0.72
N LYS A 35 -1.02 7.03 0.12
CA LYS A 35 -1.65 8.19 0.77
C LYS A 35 -3.08 7.89 1.23
N ARG A 36 -3.78 8.85 1.84
CA ARG A 36 -5.09 8.64 2.46
C ARG A 36 -6.12 8.04 1.50
N LYS A 37 -6.30 8.59 0.30
CA LYS A 37 -7.29 8.05 -0.65
C LYS A 37 -6.91 6.65 -1.15
N HIS A 38 -5.61 6.32 -1.22
CA HIS A 38 -5.17 4.96 -1.53
C HIS A 38 -5.54 3.97 -0.41
N LEU A 39 -5.39 4.36 0.85
CA LEU A 39 -5.78 3.51 1.99
C LEU A 39 -7.30 3.31 2.06
N ILE A 40 -8.09 4.32 1.70
CA ILE A 40 -9.55 4.20 1.55
C ILE A 40 -9.88 3.24 0.38
N ALA A 41 -9.21 3.38 -0.76
CA ALA A 41 -9.37 2.47 -1.89
C ALA A 41 -9.04 1.01 -1.52
N MET A 42 -7.96 0.80 -0.76
CA MET A 42 -7.61 -0.52 -0.20
C MET A 42 -8.73 -1.08 0.67
N SER A 43 -9.33 -0.28 1.54
CA SER A 43 -10.37 -0.73 2.47
C SER A 43 -11.70 -1.05 1.78
N LEU A 44 -11.99 -0.41 0.65
CA LEU A 44 -13.15 -0.74 -0.19
C LEU A 44 -12.94 -2.06 -0.95
N LEU A 45 -11.70 -2.32 -1.41
CA LEU A 45 -11.37 -3.53 -2.16
C LEU A 45 -11.27 -4.77 -1.28
N VAL A 46 -10.67 -4.64 -0.10
CA VAL A 46 -10.36 -5.77 0.80
C VAL A 46 -11.46 -6.00 1.84
N GLY A 47 -12.17 -4.93 2.22
CA GLY A 47 -13.15 -4.93 3.31
C GLY A 47 -12.71 -4.06 4.49
N ASN A 48 -13.69 -3.59 5.24
CA ASN A 48 -13.54 -2.69 6.39
C ASN A 48 -14.72 -2.84 7.37
N ASP A 49 -14.72 -2.08 8.46
CA ASP A 49 -15.73 -2.21 9.52
C ASP A 49 -17.17 -1.89 9.07
N TYR A 50 -17.34 -1.14 7.97
CA TYR A 50 -18.65 -0.80 7.39
C TYR A 50 -19.06 -1.70 6.22
N ASP A 51 -18.12 -2.48 5.69
CA ASP A 51 -18.33 -3.46 4.63
C ASP A 51 -17.25 -4.55 4.76
N SER A 52 -17.56 -5.60 5.53
CA SER A 52 -16.63 -6.69 5.78
C SER A 52 -16.40 -7.59 4.55
N GLY A 53 -17.26 -7.49 3.53
CA GLY A 53 -17.20 -8.35 2.35
C GLY A 53 -16.10 -7.94 1.39
N GLY A 54 -15.92 -6.63 1.19
CA GLY A 54 -15.04 -6.10 0.15
C GLY A 54 -15.36 -6.74 -1.21
N VAL A 55 -14.43 -6.69 -2.17
CA VAL A 55 -14.63 -7.35 -3.46
C VAL A 55 -14.16 -8.80 -3.38
N LEU A 56 -15.08 -9.75 -3.60
CA LEU A 56 -14.78 -11.18 -3.50
C LEU A 56 -13.58 -11.61 -4.38
N GLY A 57 -12.56 -12.18 -3.73
CA GLY A 57 -11.35 -12.66 -4.37
C GLY A 57 -10.31 -11.59 -4.70
N ILE A 58 -10.46 -10.38 -4.15
CA ILE A 58 -9.45 -9.33 -4.05
C ILE A 58 -8.96 -9.23 -2.60
N GLY A 59 -7.81 -9.84 -2.33
CA GLY A 59 -7.10 -9.66 -1.06
C GLY A 59 -6.09 -8.53 -1.12
N VAL A 60 -5.38 -8.31 0.00
CA VAL A 60 -4.41 -7.21 0.19
C VAL A 60 -3.43 -7.07 -0.97
N GLU A 61 -2.82 -8.16 -1.44
CA GLU A 61 -1.81 -8.08 -2.51
C GLU A 61 -2.38 -7.64 -3.86
N LYS A 62 -3.60 -8.09 -4.18
CA LYS A 62 -4.27 -7.65 -5.42
C LYS A 62 -4.71 -6.21 -5.29
N ALA A 63 -5.29 -5.84 -4.15
CA ALA A 63 -5.68 -4.46 -3.88
C ALA A 63 -4.47 -3.53 -3.97
N LEU A 64 -3.33 -3.90 -3.36
CA LEU A 64 -2.10 -3.13 -3.40
C LEU A 64 -1.59 -2.92 -4.83
N ARG A 65 -1.64 -3.97 -5.65
CA ARG A 65 -1.29 -3.89 -7.08
C ARG A 65 -2.22 -2.96 -7.86
N ILE A 66 -3.51 -2.92 -7.53
CA ILE A 66 -4.50 -2.04 -8.16
C ILE A 66 -4.25 -0.59 -7.75
N VAL A 67 -4.21 -0.30 -6.45
CA VAL A 67 -4.16 1.08 -5.95
C VAL A 67 -2.88 1.80 -6.35
N ARG A 68 -1.75 1.09 -6.48
CA ARG A 68 -0.46 1.66 -6.88
C ARG A 68 -0.39 2.13 -8.33
N VAL A 69 -1.36 1.73 -9.16
CA VAL A 69 -1.37 2.10 -10.59
C VAL A 69 -1.89 3.52 -10.79
N PHE A 70 -2.66 4.03 -9.83
CA PHE A 70 -3.32 5.31 -9.92
C PHE A 70 -2.71 6.29 -8.92
N SER A 71 -2.77 7.57 -9.27
CA SER A 71 -2.43 8.64 -8.33
C SER A 71 -3.49 8.78 -7.23
N GLU A 72 -3.14 9.46 -6.14
CA GLU A 72 -4.07 9.68 -5.02
C GLU A 72 -5.35 10.40 -5.48
N ASP A 73 -5.21 11.37 -6.38
CA ASP A 73 -6.34 12.22 -6.77
C ASP A 73 -7.33 11.51 -7.68
N GLU A 74 -6.89 10.53 -8.46
CA GLU A 74 -7.76 9.81 -9.40
C GLU A 74 -8.24 8.46 -8.87
N ILE A 75 -7.61 7.87 -7.85
CA ILE A 75 -7.85 6.46 -7.46
C ILE A 75 -9.34 6.15 -7.20
N LEU A 76 -10.06 7.03 -6.51
CA LEU A 76 -11.47 6.80 -6.18
C LEU A 76 -12.37 6.90 -7.41
N ASP A 77 -12.06 7.81 -8.33
CA ASP A 77 -12.77 7.95 -9.61
C ASP A 77 -12.50 6.75 -10.51
N ARG A 78 -11.24 6.27 -10.55
CA ARG A 78 -10.86 5.06 -11.29
C ARG A 78 -11.55 3.82 -10.76
N LEU A 79 -11.67 3.67 -9.43
CA LEU A 79 -12.45 2.58 -8.85
C LEU A 79 -13.93 2.68 -9.19
N GLN A 80 -14.48 3.89 -9.27
CA GLN A 80 -15.85 4.11 -9.72
C GLN A 80 -16.05 3.72 -11.19
N ASP A 81 -15.12 4.08 -12.06
CA ASP A 81 -15.14 3.68 -13.47
C ASP A 81 -15.10 2.16 -13.60
N ILE A 82 -14.19 1.50 -12.86
CA ILE A 82 -14.07 0.05 -12.87
C ILE A 82 -15.34 -0.63 -12.33
N GLY A 83 -15.95 -0.08 -11.28
CA GLY A 83 -17.24 -0.56 -10.74
C GLY A 83 -18.38 -0.50 -11.76
N LYS A 84 -18.35 0.48 -12.68
CA LYS A 84 -19.29 0.59 -13.81
C LYS A 84 -18.92 -0.32 -15.00
N GLY A 85 -17.84 -1.09 -14.91
CA GLY A 85 -17.34 -1.95 -15.99
C GLY A 85 -16.44 -1.25 -17.02
N LEU A 86 -16.03 0.00 -16.76
CA LEU A 86 -15.07 0.70 -17.63
C LEU A 86 -13.67 0.16 -17.39
N LYS A 87 -12.94 -0.11 -18.47
CA LYS A 87 -11.57 -0.65 -18.38
C LYS A 87 -10.56 0.50 -18.27
N PRO A 88 -9.58 0.40 -17.35
CA PRO A 88 -8.53 1.39 -17.29
C PRO A 88 -7.70 1.36 -18.57
N ALA A 89 -7.48 2.53 -19.17
CA ALA A 89 -6.45 2.71 -20.18
C ALA A 89 -5.09 2.62 -19.46
N VAL A 90 -4.58 1.40 -19.28
CA VAL A 90 -3.26 1.18 -18.65
C VAL A 90 -2.22 1.79 -19.58
N SER A 91 -1.85 3.05 -19.29
CA SER A 91 -0.82 3.75 -20.04
C SER A 91 0.54 3.17 -19.66
N GLY A 92 1.04 2.25 -20.49
CA GLY A 92 2.48 2.11 -20.66
C GLY A 92 3.01 3.44 -21.19
N GLY A 93 4.01 4.01 -20.51
CA GLY A 93 4.42 5.40 -20.65
C GLY A 93 4.74 5.89 -22.07
N ILE A 94 4.58 7.21 -22.22
CA ILE A 94 5.04 8.14 -23.28
C ILE A 94 4.33 8.00 -24.64
N LYS A 95 3.47 8.99 -24.95
CA LYS A 95 3.10 9.40 -26.31
C LYS A 95 3.93 10.62 -26.72
N SER A 96 4.53 10.53 -27.89
CA SER A 96 4.74 11.62 -28.87
C SER A 96 4.77 10.85 -30.20
N GLY A 97 3.82 10.91 -31.13
CA GLY A 97 3.05 12.05 -31.63
C GLY A 97 3.66 12.42 -32.98
N ASP A 98 3.27 11.71 -34.06
CA ASP A 98 3.19 12.28 -35.41
C ASP A 98 2.41 11.35 -36.36
N ASP A 99 1.75 11.97 -37.32
CA ASP A 99 0.74 11.47 -38.24
C ASP A 99 1.31 10.73 -39.46
N GLY A 100 0.51 9.80 -40.00
CA GLY A 100 0.43 9.50 -41.44
C GLY A 100 1.64 8.88 -42.14
N GLU A 101 1.59 7.56 -42.41
CA GLU A 101 1.73 7.00 -43.77
C GLU A 101 1.56 5.48 -43.73
N GLU A 102 0.56 4.99 -44.46
CA GLU A 102 0.42 3.57 -44.80
C GLU A 102 1.64 3.15 -45.64
N SER A 103 2.58 2.45 -45.01
CA SER A 103 3.63 1.72 -45.70
C SER A 103 3.56 0.26 -45.31
N HIS A 104 3.39 -0.59 -46.33
CA HIS A 104 3.44 -2.04 -46.24
C HIS A 104 4.72 -2.50 -45.52
N SER A 105 4.64 -2.82 -44.23
CA SER A 105 5.80 -3.32 -43.48
C SER A 105 5.99 -4.82 -43.77
N GLU A 106 7.07 -5.14 -44.46
CA GLU A 106 7.56 -6.50 -44.64
C GLU A 106 7.50 -7.29 -43.32
N MET A 107 6.92 -8.49 -43.40
CA MET A 107 6.78 -9.41 -42.28
C MET A 107 8.16 -9.68 -41.64
N ASN A 108 8.38 -9.18 -40.43
CA ASN A 108 9.54 -9.50 -39.59
C ASN A 108 9.58 -11.02 -39.31
N LYS A 109 10.23 -11.79 -40.19
CA LYS A 109 10.43 -13.23 -40.02
C LYS A 109 11.33 -13.47 -38.81
N ARG A 110 10.83 -14.20 -37.83
CA ARG A 110 11.55 -14.59 -36.61
C ARG A 110 12.89 -15.24 -36.95
N SER A 111 13.99 -14.63 -36.53
CA SER A 111 15.31 -15.24 -36.66
C SER A 111 15.36 -16.54 -35.83
N PRO A 112 15.81 -17.67 -36.41
CA PRO A 112 15.96 -18.91 -35.67
C PRO A 112 17.05 -18.77 -34.61
N HIS A 113 16.82 -19.35 -33.44
CA HIS A 113 17.79 -19.41 -32.35
C HIS A 113 18.07 -20.87 -32.00
N CYS A 114 19.32 -21.17 -31.69
CA CYS A 114 19.74 -22.52 -31.38
C CYS A 114 19.12 -22.97 -30.05
N SER A 115 18.46 -24.12 -30.04
CA SER A 115 17.82 -24.64 -28.82
C SER A 115 18.79 -25.03 -27.71
N ARG A 116 20.08 -25.20 -28.03
CA ARG A 116 21.14 -25.55 -27.06
C ARG A 116 21.77 -24.33 -26.41
N CYS A 117 22.29 -23.37 -27.20
CA CYS A 117 22.96 -22.17 -26.68
C CYS A 117 22.09 -20.91 -26.64
N GLY A 118 20.98 -20.86 -27.39
CA GLY A 118 20.08 -19.71 -27.45
C GLY A 118 20.52 -18.60 -28.41
N HIS A 119 21.68 -18.71 -29.05
CA HIS A 119 22.20 -17.73 -30.02
C HIS A 119 21.61 -17.89 -31.43
N PRO A 120 21.67 -16.85 -32.27
CA PRO A 120 21.16 -16.92 -33.65
C PRO A 120 21.70 -18.12 -34.43
N GLY A 121 20.83 -18.74 -35.22
CA GLY A 121 21.11 -19.93 -36.02
C GLY A 121 20.43 -21.21 -35.53
N ASN A 122 20.64 -22.30 -36.25
CA ASN A 122 20.05 -23.60 -35.95
C ASN A 122 21.05 -24.52 -35.24
N LYS A 123 20.54 -25.38 -34.33
CA LYS A 123 21.37 -26.38 -33.63
C LYS A 123 22.20 -27.26 -34.58
N ARG A 124 21.64 -27.62 -35.75
CA ARG A 124 22.35 -28.39 -36.79
C ARG A 124 23.52 -27.63 -37.41
N ASN A 125 23.42 -26.32 -37.53
CA ASN A 125 24.49 -25.48 -38.10
C ASN A 125 25.61 -25.31 -37.08
N HIS A 126 25.27 -25.00 -35.83
CA HIS A 126 26.26 -24.93 -34.74
C HIS A 126 26.93 -26.27 -34.43
N PHE A 127 26.42 -27.39 -34.93
CA PHE A 127 27.09 -28.69 -34.83
C PHE A 127 28.14 -28.90 -35.94
N LYS A 128 27.98 -28.22 -37.08
CA LYS A 128 28.89 -28.30 -38.23
C LYS A 128 29.94 -27.17 -38.25
N SER A 129 29.59 -26.00 -37.72
CA SER A 129 30.47 -24.83 -37.57
C SER A 129 30.45 -24.36 -36.12
N SER A 130 31.55 -23.75 -35.64
CA SER A 130 31.60 -23.14 -34.31
C SER A 130 30.57 -22.01 -34.18
N CYS A 131 29.97 -21.86 -33.00
CA CYS A 131 29.07 -20.76 -32.71
C CYS A 131 29.86 -19.50 -32.34
N GLU A 132 29.69 -18.43 -33.10
CA GLU A 132 30.41 -17.15 -32.92
C GLU A 132 30.18 -16.48 -31.55
N HIS A 133 29.09 -16.84 -30.88
CA HIS A 133 28.71 -16.29 -29.58
C HIS A 133 29.02 -17.25 -28.42
N CYS A 134 29.58 -18.43 -28.69
CA CYS A 134 30.04 -19.36 -27.67
C CYS A 134 31.56 -19.47 -27.72
N SER A 135 32.21 -19.44 -26.56
CA SER A 135 33.66 -19.69 -26.44
C SER A 135 33.98 -21.18 -26.57
N CYS A 136 33.64 -21.82 -27.69
CA CYS A 136 33.93 -23.23 -27.95
C CYS A 136 34.49 -23.47 -29.36
N ASP A 137 35.53 -24.29 -29.45
CA ASP A 137 36.26 -24.56 -30.69
C ASP A 137 35.46 -25.40 -31.70
N SER A 138 34.49 -26.17 -31.22
CA SER A 138 33.51 -26.88 -32.04
C SER A 138 32.17 -26.99 -31.31
N GLY A 139 31.07 -26.80 -32.01
CA GLY A 139 29.75 -26.96 -31.41
C GLY A 139 29.16 -25.67 -30.80
N CYS A 140 28.34 -25.86 -29.77
CA CYS A 140 27.81 -24.79 -28.92
C CYS A 140 27.55 -25.31 -27.50
N ILE A 141 27.64 -24.41 -26.51
CA ILE A 141 27.48 -24.74 -25.09
C ILE A 141 26.00 -24.68 -24.71
N LYS A 142 25.59 -25.39 -23.65
CA LYS A 142 24.23 -25.28 -23.10
C LYS A 142 24.03 -23.87 -22.55
N LYS A 143 22.92 -23.23 -22.90
CA LYS A 143 22.53 -21.92 -22.39
C LYS A 143 22.50 -21.92 -20.85
N PRO A 144 22.97 -20.85 -20.18
CA PRO A 144 22.84 -20.68 -18.73
C PRO A 144 21.39 -20.78 -18.27
N PHE A 145 21.17 -21.08 -16.99
CA PHE A 145 19.83 -21.20 -16.40
C PHE A 145 18.98 -19.93 -16.62
N GLU A 146 19.58 -18.74 -16.50
CA GLU A 146 18.91 -17.45 -16.67
C GLU A 146 19.06 -16.83 -18.07
N PHE A 147 19.43 -17.64 -19.07
CA PHE A 147 19.62 -17.11 -20.43
C PHE A 147 18.36 -16.41 -20.96
N ARG A 148 18.50 -15.12 -21.24
CA ARG A 148 17.51 -14.30 -21.96
C ARG A 148 18.12 -13.82 -23.26
N CYS A 149 17.47 -14.15 -24.38
CA CYS A 149 17.87 -13.56 -25.66
C CYS A 149 17.55 -12.07 -25.67
N GLU A 150 18.51 -11.24 -26.06
CA GLU A 150 18.41 -9.78 -26.12
C GLU A 150 18.13 -9.24 -27.54
N CYS A 151 17.91 -10.12 -28.51
CA CYS A 151 17.59 -9.65 -29.87
C CYS A 151 16.25 -8.89 -29.89
N SER A 152 16.17 -7.90 -30.78
CA SER A 152 15.00 -7.01 -30.92
C SER A 152 13.68 -7.78 -31.02
N PHE A 153 13.64 -8.88 -31.79
CA PHE A 153 12.44 -9.70 -31.93
C PHE A 153 12.04 -10.42 -30.62
N CYS A 154 13.00 -11.07 -29.95
CA CYS A 154 12.70 -11.83 -28.71
C CYS A 154 12.44 -10.92 -27.51
N SER A 155 13.01 -9.71 -27.47
CA SER A 155 12.63 -8.70 -26.49
C SER A 155 11.19 -8.26 -26.72
N LYS A 156 10.87 -7.77 -27.93
CA LYS A 156 9.50 -7.32 -28.27
C LYS A 156 8.44 -8.41 -28.07
N ASP A 157 8.73 -9.66 -28.44
CA ASP A 157 7.81 -10.80 -28.20
C ASP A 157 7.59 -11.08 -26.71
N ARG A 158 8.63 -10.94 -25.86
CA ARG A 158 8.45 -11.02 -24.40
C ARG A 158 7.61 -9.86 -23.88
N ASP A 159 7.93 -8.63 -24.29
CA ASP A 159 7.22 -7.42 -23.86
C ASP A 159 5.73 -7.51 -24.22
N LEU A 160 5.42 -7.93 -25.45
CA LEU A 160 4.04 -8.20 -25.90
C LEU A 160 3.35 -9.30 -25.07
N LYS A 161 4.06 -10.38 -24.72
CA LYS A 161 3.50 -11.44 -23.87
C LYS A 161 3.25 -10.95 -22.44
N GLU A 162 4.13 -10.13 -21.89
CA GLU A 162 3.98 -9.53 -20.56
C GLU A 162 2.86 -8.50 -20.53
N GLN A 163 2.72 -7.70 -21.59
CA GLN A 163 1.59 -6.79 -21.80
C GLN A 163 0.27 -7.58 -21.86
N LYS A 164 0.18 -8.63 -22.68
CA LYS A 164 -1.01 -9.50 -22.75
C LYS A 164 -1.34 -10.16 -21.40
N LYS A 165 -0.33 -10.59 -20.63
CA LYS A 165 -0.55 -11.14 -19.27
C LYS A 165 -1.12 -10.07 -18.34
N THR A 166 -0.63 -8.85 -18.43
CA THR A 166 -1.09 -7.71 -17.63
C THR A 166 -2.51 -7.31 -17.98
N GLU A 167 -2.83 -7.22 -19.27
CA GLU A 167 -4.19 -6.97 -19.77
C GLU A 167 -5.16 -8.07 -19.32
N ASN A 168 -4.81 -9.34 -19.50
CA ASN A 168 -5.64 -10.47 -19.07
C ASN A 168 -5.85 -10.49 -17.54
N TRP A 169 -4.85 -10.05 -16.77
CA TRP A 169 -5.00 -9.90 -15.33
C TRP A 169 -5.97 -8.77 -14.98
N TRP A 170 -5.85 -7.61 -15.63
CA TRP A 170 -6.74 -6.48 -15.43
C TRP A 170 -8.19 -6.80 -15.80
N ILE A 171 -8.43 -7.48 -16.91
CA ILE A 171 -9.76 -7.94 -17.31
C ILE A 171 -10.40 -8.74 -16.16
N LYS A 172 -9.70 -9.76 -15.65
CA LYS A 172 -10.20 -10.60 -14.55
C LYS A 172 -10.46 -9.82 -13.25
N VAL A 173 -9.70 -8.76 -13.00
CA VAL A 173 -9.87 -7.91 -11.81
C VAL A 173 -11.06 -6.96 -11.98
N CYS A 174 -11.15 -6.28 -13.12
CA CYS A 174 -12.27 -5.40 -13.44
C CYS A 174 -13.59 -6.16 -13.44
N ASP A 175 -13.64 -7.36 -14.01
CA ASP A 175 -14.83 -8.20 -14.01
C ASP A 175 -15.30 -8.50 -12.57
N LYS A 176 -14.37 -8.78 -11.65
CA LYS A 176 -14.71 -9.04 -10.24
C LYS A 176 -15.24 -7.82 -9.52
N ILE A 177 -14.65 -6.65 -9.78
CA ILE A 177 -15.06 -5.39 -9.17
C ILE A 177 -16.44 -4.98 -9.70
N ALA A 178 -16.66 -5.07 -11.01
CA ALA A 178 -17.92 -4.73 -11.66
C ALA A 178 -19.08 -5.66 -11.28
N LEU A 179 -18.78 -6.91 -10.93
CA LEU A 179 -19.77 -7.85 -10.39
C LEU A 179 -20.20 -7.49 -8.95
N TRP A 180 -19.43 -6.68 -8.22
CA TRP A 180 -19.76 -6.33 -6.84
C TRP A 180 -20.85 -5.24 -6.82
N PRO A 181 -22.01 -5.49 -6.18
CA PRO A 181 -23.13 -4.55 -6.19
C PRO A 181 -22.73 -3.20 -5.59
N GLU A 182 -23.15 -2.12 -6.25
CA GLU A 182 -22.96 -0.73 -5.78
C GLU A 182 -21.49 -0.35 -5.46
N PHE A 183 -20.51 -1.01 -6.09
CA PHE A 183 -19.11 -0.66 -5.93
C PHE A 183 -18.73 0.60 -6.73
N PRO A 184 -17.91 1.51 -6.16
CA PRO A 184 -17.54 1.60 -4.74
C PRO A 184 -18.66 2.27 -3.94
N ASN A 185 -18.84 1.84 -2.69
CA ASN A 185 -19.84 2.41 -1.80
C ASN A 185 -19.50 3.88 -1.46
N ARG A 186 -20.22 4.82 -2.08
CA ARG A 186 -20.01 6.26 -1.93
C ARG A 186 -20.22 6.75 -0.49
N LYS A 187 -21.16 6.16 0.25
CA LYS A 187 -21.43 6.55 1.64
C LYS A 187 -20.23 6.26 2.54
N ILE A 188 -19.53 5.14 2.31
CA ILE A 188 -18.31 4.79 3.05
C ILE A 188 -17.17 5.74 2.67
N ILE A 189 -17.04 6.10 1.39
CA ILE A 189 -16.05 7.10 0.94
C ILE A 189 -16.28 8.44 1.63
N GLU A 190 -17.52 8.94 1.60
CA GLU A 190 -17.91 10.19 2.24
C GLU A 190 -17.66 10.16 3.74
N LEU A 191 -17.98 9.06 4.41
CA LEU A 191 -17.71 8.87 5.84
C LEU A 191 -16.22 8.99 6.16
N TYR A 192 -15.35 8.35 5.38
CA TYR A 192 -13.91 8.45 5.64
C TYR A 192 -13.31 9.80 5.25
N LEU A 193 -13.90 10.53 4.31
CA LEU A 193 -13.44 11.84 3.87
C LEU A 193 -14.06 13.01 4.63
N SER A 194 -15.16 12.79 5.37
CA SER A 194 -15.82 13.86 6.12
C SER A 194 -14.87 14.46 7.15
N ASP A 195 -14.88 15.79 7.21
CA ASP A 195 -14.12 16.58 8.20
C ASP A 195 -15.05 17.04 9.34
N SER A 196 -16.03 16.20 9.69
CA SER A 196 -17.10 16.53 10.64
C SER A 196 -16.62 16.74 12.09
N PHE A 197 -15.31 16.73 12.33
CA PHE A 197 -14.67 17.01 13.61
C PHE A 197 -14.14 18.45 13.69
N THR A 198 -14.87 19.40 13.13
CA THR A 198 -14.69 20.83 13.40
C THR A 198 -15.26 21.15 14.79
N GLU A 199 -14.64 20.60 15.83
CA GLU A 199 -14.81 21.16 17.16
C GLU A 199 -14.10 22.51 17.14
N ASP A 200 -14.87 23.59 17.29
CA ASP A 200 -14.37 24.91 17.67
C ASP A 200 -13.33 24.68 18.78
N GLY A 201 -12.07 25.07 18.49
CA GLY A 201 -10.85 24.70 19.20
C GLY A 201 -10.88 24.99 20.71
N SER A 202 -11.70 24.23 21.41
CA SER A 202 -11.90 24.30 22.84
C SER A 202 -10.62 23.76 23.42
N SER A 203 -9.78 24.67 23.92
CA SER A 203 -8.51 24.31 24.51
C SER A 203 -8.77 23.35 25.66
N MET A 204 -8.51 22.06 25.44
CA MET A 204 -8.59 21.05 26.47
C MET A 204 -7.52 21.36 27.53
N SER A 205 -7.96 21.63 28.76
CA SER A 205 -7.07 21.87 29.90
C SER A 205 -6.97 20.63 30.77
N TRP A 206 -5.77 20.34 31.25
CA TRP A 206 -5.56 19.32 32.27
C TRP A 206 -5.76 19.93 33.67
N GLY A 207 -6.74 19.43 34.42
CA GLY A 207 -6.95 19.80 35.82
C GLY A 207 -6.23 18.88 36.81
N THR A 208 -6.06 19.34 38.05
CA THR A 208 -5.51 18.51 39.13
C THR A 208 -6.59 17.56 39.67
N PRO A 209 -6.28 16.25 39.89
CA PRO A 209 -7.26 15.30 40.42
C PRO A 209 -7.76 15.68 41.82
N VAL A 210 -9.08 15.68 42.02
CA VAL A 210 -9.70 15.88 43.35
C VAL A 210 -9.56 14.59 44.15
N THR A 211 -8.55 14.54 45.03
CA THR A 211 -8.11 13.29 45.67
C THR A 211 -9.19 12.66 46.56
N GLU A 212 -9.86 13.43 47.42
CA GLU A 212 -10.88 12.87 48.33
C GLU A 212 -12.08 12.31 47.57
N MET A 213 -12.55 12.99 46.51
CA MET A 213 -13.62 12.46 45.66
C MET A 213 -13.24 11.14 44.99
N LEU A 214 -11.98 10.99 44.58
CA LEU A 214 -11.48 9.75 44.00
C LEU A 214 -11.36 8.64 45.04
N VAL A 215 -10.96 8.96 46.28
CA VAL A 215 -10.96 8.01 47.40
C VAL A 215 -12.38 7.52 47.68
N ASP A 216 -13.32 8.45 47.88
CA ASP A 216 -14.73 8.13 48.15
C ASP A 216 -15.34 7.29 47.02
N PHE A 217 -15.04 7.64 45.76
CA PHE A 217 -15.50 6.90 44.59
C PHE A 217 -14.99 5.45 44.59
N MET A 218 -13.70 5.23 44.88
CA MET A 218 -13.10 3.89 44.86
C MET A 218 -13.55 3.06 46.06
N VAL A 219 -13.74 3.66 47.23
CA VAL A 219 -14.35 3.02 48.42
C VAL A 219 -15.78 2.61 48.11
N PHE A 220 -16.56 3.47 47.47
CA PHE A 220 -17.96 3.18 47.15
C PHE A 220 -18.11 2.14 46.02
N LYS A 221 -17.33 2.25 44.94
CA LYS A 221 -17.47 1.39 43.75
C LYS A 221 -16.72 0.07 43.83
N LEU A 222 -15.52 0.06 44.43
CA LEU A 222 -14.65 -1.10 44.46
C LEU A 222 -14.42 -1.63 45.88
N HIS A 223 -14.96 -0.97 46.90
CA HIS A 223 -14.82 -1.35 48.32
C HIS A 223 -13.37 -1.46 48.78
N TRP A 224 -12.49 -0.63 48.19
CA TRP A 224 -11.10 -0.57 48.60
C TRP A 224 -10.96 0.19 49.91
N ASP A 225 -9.99 -0.23 50.74
CA ASP A 225 -9.63 0.52 51.95
C ASP A 225 -9.14 1.93 51.57
N PRO A 226 -9.60 3.00 52.24
CA PRO A 226 -9.18 4.37 51.93
C PRO A 226 -7.66 4.57 51.95
N SER A 227 -6.96 3.91 52.86
CA SER A 227 -5.49 3.99 52.98
C SER A 227 -4.82 3.33 51.79
N TYR A 228 -5.37 2.20 51.30
CA TYR A 228 -4.89 1.55 50.09
C TYR A 228 -5.10 2.43 48.84
N VAL A 229 -6.27 3.08 48.70
CA VAL A 229 -6.52 4.00 47.59
C VAL A 229 -5.50 5.14 47.59
N ARG A 230 -5.30 5.81 48.74
CA ARG A 230 -4.31 6.89 48.87
C ARG A 230 -2.90 6.43 48.52
N LYS A 231 -2.51 5.23 48.95
CA LYS A 231 -1.21 4.62 48.60
C LYS A 231 -1.04 4.46 47.07
N MET A 232 -2.08 4.04 46.36
CA MET A 232 -2.04 3.87 44.90
C MET A 232 -2.04 5.19 44.14
N LEU A 233 -2.64 6.26 44.70
CA LEU A 233 -2.65 7.60 44.09
C LEU A 233 -1.32 8.33 44.27
N LEU A 234 -0.56 8.03 45.32
CA LEU A 234 0.65 8.75 45.68
C LEU A 234 1.68 8.87 44.53
N PRO A 235 2.00 7.82 43.74
CA PRO A 235 2.95 7.93 42.63
C PRO A 235 2.47 8.90 41.53
N MET A 236 1.18 8.86 41.21
CA MET A 236 0.57 9.75 40.21
C MET A 236 0.62 11.20 40.70
N MET A 237 0.17 11.47 41.93
CA MET A 237 0.17 12.82 42.51
C MET A 237 1.58 13.39 42.63
N SER A 238 2.54 12.57 43.04
CA SER A 238 3.96 12.97 43.09
C SER A 238 4.49 13.32 41.71
N THR A 239 4.14 12.55 40.68
CA THR A 239 4.54 12.81 39.29
C THR A 239 3.95 14.12 38.76
N ILE A 240 2.68 14.39 39.04
CA ILE A 240 2.01 15.66 38.66
C ILE A 240 2.73 16.83 39.32
N TYR A 241 2.93 16.78 40.64
CA TYR A 241 3.62 17.82 41.39
C TYR A 241 5.04 18.11 40.85
N LEU A 242 5.82 17.06 40.58
CA LEU A 242 7.17 17.21 40.04
C LEU A 242 7.18 17.81 38.62
N ARG A 243 6.21 17.45 37.77
CA ARG A 243 6.07 18.03 36.42
C ARG A 243 5.67 19.51 36.47
N GLU A 244 4.70 19.87 37.31
CA GLU A 244 4.28 21.26 37.50
C GLU A 244 5.42 22.13 38.02
N ARG A 245 6.17 21.64 39.00
CA ARG A 245 7.34 22.34 39.55
C ARG A 245 8.45 22.53 38.51
N ALA A 246 8.69 21.55 37.64
CA ALA A 246 9.65 21.67 36.54
C ALA A 246 9.23 22.74 35.52
N ILE A 247 7.94 22.77 35.15
CA ILE A 247 7.38 23.78 34.23
C ILE A 247 7.44 25.19 34.82
N ASN A 248 7.14 25.35 36.12
CA ASN A 248 7.14 26.66 36.76
C ASN A 248 8.55 27.25 36.95
N ASN A 249 9.58 26.39 36.99
CA ASN A 249 10.97 26.82 37.13
C ASN A 249 11.62 27.28 35.82
N THR A 250 11.13 26.83 34.66
CA THR A 250 11.65 27.26 33.35
C THR A 250 11.12 28.62 32.88
N GLY A 251 10.12 29.18 33.58
CA GLY A 251 9.49 30.47 33.27
C GLY A 251 10.05 31.70 34.01
N LYS A 252 11.09 31.56 34.84
CA LYS A 252 11.77 32.70 35.48
C LYS A 252 13.22 32.81 34.97
N PRO A 253 13.52 33.70 34.01
CA PRO A 253 14.89 34.17 33.87
C PRO A 253 15.26 34.95 35.15
N LEU A 254 16.47 34.70 35.64
CA LEU A 254 17.11 35.40 36.75
C LEU A 254 17.03 36.93 36.60
#